data_AF-A0A258DYS6-F1
#
_entry.id   AF-A0A258DYS6-F1
#
_cell.length_a   1.000
_cell.length_b   1.000
_cell.length_c   1.000
_cell.angle_alpha   90.00
_cell.angle_beta   90.00
_cell.angle_gamma   90.00
#
_symmetry.space_group_name_H-M   'P 1'
#
loop_
_entity.id
_entity.type
_entity.pdbx_description
1 polymer ?
#
loop_
_entity_poly.entity_id
_entity_poly.type
_entity_poly.pdbx_seq_one_letter_code
_entity_poly.pdbx_strand_id
1 'polypeptide(L)'
;MDEEVYIGEIRLFAGKRVPYGWRLCDGSKLKADEFAALYALIGNLWGGDTDMFALPDFRGRVPIGMGQGAGLSARTLGVVGGSETSLAELPPHGHAYHVSGKAADLTSPDGALLGAVKSQGVTTGLYLKVEGTKTPFADDAIAQAGSGLPHLNTMPSLALNYMICVAGMFPEKS
;
A
#
# COMPACT_ATOMS: atom_id res chain seq x y z
N MET A 1 -34.56 24.39 -5.90
CA MET A 1 -33.33 23.57 -5.81
C MET A 1 -33.73 22.32 -6.54
N ASP A 2 -33.55 22.36 -7.86
CA ASP A 2 -34.20 21.44 -8.81
C ASP A 2 -33.20 20.35 -9.23
N GLU A 3 -32.34 19.92 -8.30
CA GLU A 3 -31.57 18.68 -8.46
C GLU A 3 -32.13 17.64 -7.50
N GLU A 4 -32.66 16.55 -8.06
CA GLU A 4 -33.06 15.33 -7.37
C GLU A 4 -31.81 14.65 -6.79
N VAL A 5 -31.28 15.18 -5.68
CA VAL A 5 -30.16 14.58 -4.94
C VAL A 5 -30.69 13.72 -3.82
N TYR A 6 -30.07 12.57 -3.59
CA TYR A 6 -30.50 11.66 -2.52
C TYR A 6 -29.77 11.97 -1.21
N ILE A 7 -30.49 11.89 -0.09
CA ILE A 7 -29.87 11.89 1.23
C ILE A 7 -28.86 10.74 1.30
N GLY A 8 -27.67 11.01 1.82
CA GLY A 8 -26.57 10.03 1.87
C GLY A 8 -25.69 9.98 0.61
N GLU A 9 -26.05 10.70 -0.47
CA GLU A 9 -25.20 10.83 -1.65
C GLU A 9 -23.90 11.58 -1.31
N ILE A 10 -22.78 11.08 -1.81
CA ILE A 10 -21.44 11.65 -1.59
C ILE A 10 -20.92 12.24 -2.90
N ARG A 11 -20.52 13.51 -2.87
CA ARG A 11 -19.96 14.23 -4.03
C ARG A 11 -18.59 14.81 -3.72
N LEU A 12 -17.74 14.86 -4.75
CA LEU A 12 -16.55 15.70 -4.74
C LEU A 12 -16.94 17.17 -4.85
N PHE A 13 -16.26 18.02 -4.10
CA PHE A 13 -16.54 19.44 -4.04
C PHE A 13 -15.24 20.25 -3.96
N ALA A 14 -15.05 21.18 -4.89
CA ALA A 14 -13.86 22.01 -4.98
C ALA A 14 -13.93 23.30 -4.13
N GLY A 15 -15.10 23.63 -3.58
CA GLY A 15 -15.30 24.84 -2.78
C GLY A 15 -14.87 24.68 -1.32
N LYS A 16 -14.54 25.81 -0.67
CA LYS A 16 -14.17 25.85 0.76
C LYS A 16 -15.37 25.83 1.71
N ARG A 17 -16.52 26.34 1.27
CA ARG A 17 -17.73 26.45 2.08
C ARG A 17 -18.77 25.46 1.58
N VAL A 18 -19.16 24.53 2.45
CA VAL A 18 -20.16 23.51 2.12
C VAL A 18 -21.52 24.17 1.88
N PRO A 19 -22.23 23.83 0.79
CA PRO A 19 -23.57 24.36 0.52
C PRO A 19 -24.59 23.96 1.61
N TYR A 20 -25.70 24.70 1.67
CA TYR A 20 -26.83 24.30 2.50
C TYR A 20 -27.33 22.90 2.10
N GLY A 21 -27.72 22.09 3.08
CA GLY A 21 -28.16 20.70 2.85
C GLY A 21 -27.02 19.69 2.67
N TRP A 22 -25.77 20.10 2.84
CA TRP A 22 -24.59 19.23 2.78
C TRP A 22 -23.74 19.33 4.06
N ARG A 23 -22.92 18.31 4.30
CA ARG A 23 -21.88 18.26 5.35
C ARG A 23 -20.58 17.70 4.79
N LEU A 24 -19.43 18.06 5.37
CA LEU A 24 -18.16 17.43 5.00
C LEU A 24 -18.14 15.98 5.46
N CYS A 25 -17.48 15.13 4.69
CA CYS A 25 -17.12 13.77 5.11
C CYS A 25 -15.76 13.82 5.84
N ASP A 26 -15.78 14.34 7.07
CA ASP A 26 -14.60 14.57 7.92
C ASP A 26 -14.67 13.80 9.25
N GLY A 27 -15.57 12.83 9.38
CA GLY A 27 -15.78 12.06 10.61
C GLY A 27 -16.56 12.81 11.70
N SER A 28 -17.08 14.01 11.42
CA SER A 28 -17.92 14.73 12.38
C SER A 28 -19.14 13.92 12.81
N LYS A 29 -19.55 14.10 14.06
CA LYS A 29 -20.77 13.49 14.62
C LYS A 29 -21.95 14.43 14.46
N LEU A 30 -23.10 13.88 14.07
CA LEU A 30 -24.38 14.56 14.00
C LEU A 30 -25.35 13.92 14.98
N LYS A 31 -26.31 14.69 15.49
CA LYS A 31 -27.37 14.14 16.34
C LYS A 31 -28.37 13.35 15.48
N ALA A 32 -28.73 12.16 15.95
CA ALA A 32 -29.62 11.26 15.24
C ALA A 32 -31.05 11.82 15.13
N ASP A 33 -31.52 12.58 16.12
CA ASP A 33 -32.84 13.20 16.14
C ASP A 33 -32.96 14.36 15.14
N GLU A 34 -31.94 15.20 15.02
CA GLU A 34 -31.89 16.33 14.09
C GLU A 34 -31.70 15.87 12.63
N PHE A 35 -30.95 14.80 12.41
CA PHE A 35 -30.64 14.25 11.09
C PHE A 35 -31.25 12.85 10.87
N ALA A 36 -32.49 12.65 11.35
CA ALA A 36 -33.16 11.35 11.36
C ALA A 36 -33.20 10.65 10.00
N ALA A 37 -33.42 11.40 8.91
CA ALA A 37 -33.46 10.84 7.57
C ALA A 37 -32.10 10.26 7.12
N LEU A 38 -30.99 10.96 7.39
CA LEU A 38 -29.66 10.43 7.09
C LEU A 38 -29.31 9.27 8.04
N TYR A 39 -29.63 9.40 9.32
CA TYR A 39 -29.40 8.33 10.31
C TYR A 39 -30.12 7.04 9.93
N ALA A 40 -31.36 7.11 9.42
CA ALA A 40 -32.09 5.94 8.95
C ALA A 40 -31.39 5.20 7.80
N LEU A 41 -30.52 5.87 7.02
CA LEU A 41 -29.79 5.28 5.90
C LEU A 41 -28.43 4.73 6.31
N ILE A 42 -27.65 5.49 7.10
CA ILE A 42 -26.26 5.14 7.39
C ILE A 42 -26.05 4.59 8.81
N GLY A 43 -27.00 4.81 9.72
CA GLY A 43 -26.92 4.42 11.13
C GLY A 43 -25.58 4.82 11.75
N ASN A 44 -25.01 3.91 12.54
CA ASN A 44 -23.69 4.06 13.16
C ASN A 44 -22.57 3.41 12.33
N LEU A 45 -22.75 3.23 11.01
CA LEU A 45 -21.78 2.55 10.14
C LEU A 45 -20.37 3.15 10.23
N TRP A 46 -20.27 4.47 10.42
CA TRP A 46 -19.01 5.20 10.50
C TRP A 46 -18.59 5.51 11.94
N GLY A 47 -19.26 4.90 12.92
CA GLY A 47 -19.14 5.20 14.33
C GLY A 47 -20.32 6.02 14.86
N GLY A 48 -20.37 6.17 16.18
CA GLY A 48 -21.51 6.78 16.87
C GLY A 48 -21.80 6.11 18.19
N ASP A 49 -22.86 6.55 18.82
CA ASP A 49 -23.44 6.05 20.06
C ASP A 49 -24.98 6.05 19.91
N THR A 50 -25.72 6.10 21.02
CA THR A 50 -27.19 6.11 21.00
C THR A 50 -27.79 7.41 20.47
N ASP A 51 -27.14 8.54 20.68
CA ASP A 51 -27.70 9.86 20.39
C ASP A 51 -27.07 10.50 19.15
N MET A 52 -25.83 10.11 18.83
CA MET A 52 -25.07 10.67 17.72
C MET A 52 -24.51 9.59 16.80
N PHE A 53 -24.46 9.89 15.50
CA PHE A 53 -23.81 9.06 14.50
C PHE A 53 -22.73 9.85 13.78
N ALA A 54 -21.68 9.17 13.32
CA ALA A 54 -20.59 9.80 12.59
C ALA A 54 -20.83 9.80 11.08
N LEU A 55 -20.29 10.82 10.42
CA LEU A 55 -20.15 10.84 8.96
C LEU A 55 -18.91 10.05 8.53
N PRO A 56 -18.80 9.64 7.25
CA PRO A 56 -17.55 9.11 6.71
C PRO A 56 -16.40 10.12 6.89
N ASP A 57 -15.16 9.64 7.00
CA ASP A 57 -13.95 10.48 6.99
C ASP A 57 -13.08 10.14 5.77
N PHE A 58 -13.11 10.99 4.74
CA PHE A 58 -12.30 10.79 3.53
C PHE A 58 -10.94 11.51 3.55
N ARG A 59 -10.56 12.17 4.65
CA ARG A 59 -9.23 12.80 4.73
C ARG A 59 -8.15 11.71 4.68
N GLY A 60 -7.21 11.85 3.74
CA GLY A 60 -6.15 10.86 3.50
C GLY A 60 -6.64 9.53 2.92
N ARG A 61 -7.85 9.46 2.34
CA ARG A 61 -8.45 8.21 1.87
C ARG A 61 -8.96 8.31 0.44
N VAL A 62 -8.85 7.19 -0.26
CA VAL A 62 -9.39 7.00 -1.61
C VAL A 62 -10.61 6.08 -1.52
N PRO A 63 -11.79 6.47 -2.03
CA PRO A 63 -12.95 5.59 -2.05
C PRO A 63 -12.71 4.42 -3.01
N ILE A 64 -13.17 3.22 -2.62
CA ILE A 64 -13.14 2.01 -3.45
C ILE A 64 -14.55 1.42 -3.53
N GLY A 65 -14.85 0.73 -4.63
CA GLY A 65 -16.14 0.05 -4.80
C GLY A 65 -16.32 -1.08 -3.78
N MET A 66 -17.50 -1.17 -3.19
CA MET A 66 -17.90 -2.32 -2.37
C MET A 66 -18.20 -3.54 -3.24
N GLY A 67 -18.13 -4.73 -2.65
CA GLY A 67 -18.51 -5.99 -3.27
C GLY A 67 -17.36 -6.96 -3.44
N GLN A 68 -17.61 -8.02 -4.21
CA GLN A 68 -16.65 -9.07 -4.53
C GLN A 68 -16.63 -9.28 -6.04
N GLY A 69 -15.56 -8.81 -6.69
CA GLY A 69 -15.30 -9.12 -8.11
C GLY A 69 -14.54 -10.44 -8.27
N ALA A 70 -14.58 -11.03 -9.46
CA ALA A 70 -13.80 -12.23 -9.77
C ALA A 70 -12.31 -11.97 -9.57
N GLY A 71 -11.66 -12.76 -8.70
CA GLY A 71 -10.25 -12.59 -8.35
C GLY A 71 -9.94 -11.38 -7.45
N LEU A 72 -10.94 -10.66 -6.95
CA LEU A 72 -10.76 -9.51 -6.06
C LEU A 72 -11.10 -9.87 -4.61
N SER A 73 -10.49 -9.14 -3.67
CA SER A 73 -10.85 -9.21 -2.26
C SER A 73 -12.27 -8.68 -2.04
N ALA A 74 -13.08 -9.37 -1.23
CA ALA A 74 -14.38 -8.88 -0.83
C ALA A 74 -14.25 -7.61 0.03
N ARG A 75 -15.04 -6.58 -0.28
CA ARG A 75 -15.09 -5.30 0.45
C ARG A 75 -16.51 -5.02 0.90
N THR A 76 -16.74 -5.00 2.20
CA THR A 76 -18.01 -4.54 2.77
C THR A 76 -17.97 -3.02 2.97
N LEU A 77 -19.14 -2.38 2.86
CA LEU A 77 -19.25 -0.94 3.09
C LEU A 77 -18.73 -0.58 4.49
N GLY A 78 -18.01 0.53 4.60
CA GLY A 78 -17.44 1.00 5.89
C GLY A 78 -16.05 0.46 6.23
N VAL A 79 -15.56 -0.58 5.53
CA VAL A 79 -14.22 -1.13 5.83
C VAL A 79 -13.13 -0.18 5.36
N VAL A 80 -12.26 0.21 6.30
CA VAL A 80 -11.06 0.99 6.05
C VAL A 80 -9.87 0.04 5.84
N GLY A 81 -8.99 0.37 4.89
CA GLY A 81 -7.76 -0.37 4.66
C GLY A 81 -6.74 0.44 3.87
N GLY A 82 -5.61 -0.18 3.56
CA GLY A 82 -4.46 0.49 2.95
C GLY A 82 -3.53 1.12 3.99
N SER A 83 -2.39 1.61 3.53
CA SER A 83 -1.40 2.32 4.34
C SER A 83 -0.71 3.37 3.46
N GLU A 84 -0.55 4.58 3.97
CA GLU A 84 0.20 5.66 3.29
C GLU A 84 1.72 5.38 3.30
N THR A 85 2.19 4.45 4.14
CA THR A 85 3.60 4.04 4.21
C THR A 85 3.71 2.52 4.06
N SER A 86 4.57 2.06 3.16
CA SER A 86 4.93 0.63 3.05
C SER A 86 6.25 0.40 3.78
N LEU A 87 6.34 -0.61 4.65
CA LEU A 87 7.48 -0.83 5.56
C LEU A 87 8.53 -1.82 5.02
N ALA A 88 8.31 -2.50 3.89
CA ALA A 88 9.25 -3.52 3.43
C ALA A 88 9.08 -3.85 1.95
N GLU A 89 9.70 -3.07 1.07
CA GLU A 89 9.64 -3.33 -0.38
C GLU A 89 10.97 -3.81 -0.95
N LEU A 90 12.06 -3.62 -0.20
CA LEU A 90 13.37 -4.23 -0.41
C LEU A 90 13.93 -4.74 0.93
N PRO A 91 13.47 -5.91 1.42
CA PRO A 91 14.07 -6.55 2.58
C PRO A 91 15.59 -6.69 2.40
N PRO A 92 16.38 -6.58 3.49
CA PRO A 92 17.82 -6.78 3.42
C PRO A 92 18.12 -8.19 2.89
N HIS A 93 18.81 -8.26 1.76
CA HIS A 93 19.22 -9.52 1.14
C HIS A 93 20.69 -9.46 0.73
N GLY A 94 21.31 -10.62 0.56
CA GLY A 94 22.70 -10.73 0.16
C GLY A 94 22.94 -11.99 -0.66
N HIS A 95 24.11 -12.07 -1.25
CA HIS A 95 24.55 -13.23 -2.02
C HIS A 95 25.78 -13.83 -1.37
N ALA A 96 25.76 -15.15 -1.14
CA ALA A 96 26.96 -15.86 -0.72
C ALA A 96 27.79 -16.19 -1.96
N TYR A 97 28.95 -15.56 -2.10
CA TYR A 97 29.89 -15.87 -3.16
C TYR A 97 31.08 -16.64 -2.60
N HIS A 98 31.34 -17.78 -3.23
CA HIS A 98 32.33 -18.74 -2.77
C HIS A 98 33.43 -18.87 -3.81
N VAL A 99 34.66 -19.02 -3.34
CA VAL A 99 35.85 -19.29 -4.16
C VAL A 99 36.58 -20.52 -3.65
N SER A 100 37.58 -20.96 -4.40
CA SER A 100 38.52 -21.99 -3.96
C SER A 100 39.91 -21.41 -3.73
N GLY A 101 40.54 -21.80 -2.62
CA GLY A 101 41.97 -21.52 -2.38
C GLY A 101 42.93 -22.39 -3.20
N LYS A 102 42.42 -23.34 -3.99
CA LYS A 102 43.23 -24.17 -4.91
C LYS A 102 43.58 -23.40 -6.19
N ALA A 103 44.67 -23.77 -6.84
CA ALA A 103 45.13 -23.11 -8.06
C ALA A 103 44.13 -23.28 -9.22
N ALA A 104 43.86 -22.21 -9.97
CA ALA A 104 42.99 -22.26 -11.14
C ALA A 104 43.62 -23.07 -12.29
N ASP A 105 42.81 -23.89 -12.97
CA ASP A 105 43.21 -24.79 -14.06
C ASP A 105 42.24 -24.79 -15.26
N LEU A 106 41.10 -24.11 -15.15
CA LEU A 106 40.10 -23.94 -16.20
C LEU A 106 40.04 -22.50 -16.70
N THR A 107 39.84 -22.35 -18.01
CA THR A 107 39.52 -21.08 -18.66
C THR A 107 38.02 -20.81 -18.73
N SER A 108 37.19 -21.85 -18.63
CA SER A 108 35.72 -21.75 -18.64
C SER A 108 35.16 -21.63 -17.21
N PRO A 109 34.20 -20.71 -16.98
CA PRO A 109 33.47 -20.61 -15.73
C PRO A 109 32.38 -21.68 -15.52
N ASP A 110 32.01 -22.43 -16.57
CA ASP A 110 30.88 -23.35 -16.52
C ASP A 110 31.09 -24.46 -15.48
N GLY A 111 30.19 -24.52 -14.49
CA GLY A 111 30.29 -25.47 -13.39
C GLY A 111 31.60 -25.37 -12.59
N ALA A 112 32.21 -24.18 -12.50
CA ALA A 112 33.51 -23.95 -11.87
C ALA A 112 33.46 -22.85 -10.78
N LEU A 113 34.41 -22.88 -9.83
CA LEU A 113 34.64 -21.78 -8.88
C LEU A 113 35.81 -20.91 -9.36
N LEU A 114 35.89 -19.65 -8.94
CA LEU A 114 37.15 -18.92 -9.06
C LEU A 114 38.23 -19.62 -8.21
N GLY A 115 39.39 -19.86 -8.80
CA GLY A 115 40.56 -20.43 -8.14
C GLY A 115 41.60 -19.36 -7.80
N ALA A 116 42.56 -19.72 -6.96
CA ALA A 116 43.71 -18.87 -6.67
C ALA A 116 44.66 -18.75 -7.89
N VAL A 117 45.01 -17.52 -8.27
CA VAL A 117 46.05 -17.26 -9.28
C VAL A 117 47.39 -17.14 -8.55
N LYS A 118 48.34 -18.05 -8.83
CA LYS A 118 49.67 -18.02 -8.22
C LYS A 118 50.57 -17.04 -8.97
N SER A 119 51.31 -16.19 -8.23
CA SER A 119 52.17 -15.13 -8.79
C SER A 119 53.46 -15.62 -9.45
N GLN A 120 53.77 -16.93 -9.40
CA GLN A 120 54.92 -17.52 -10.08
C GLN A 120 54.48 -18.73 -10.91
N GLY A 121 54.48 -18.57 -12.24
CA GLY A 121 54.13 -19.60 -13.22
C GLY A 121 53.25 -19.07 -14.37
N VAL A 122 52.98 -19.92 -15.37
CA VAL A 122 51.99 -19.65 -16.42
C VAL A 122 50.60 -19.88 -15.82
N THR A 123 49.80 -18.83 -15.69
CA THR A 123 48.39 -18.94 -15.32
C THR A 123 47.61 -19.55 -16.48
N THR A 124 47.18 -20.81 -16.35
CA THR A 124 46.43 -21.52 -17.41
C THR A 124 44.92 -21.26 -17.39
N GLY A 125 44.42 -20.45 -16.45
CA GLY A 125 43.01 -20.15 -16.31
C GLY A 125 42.67 -19.31 -15.07
N LEU A 126 41.39 -18.97 -14.91
CA LEU A 126 40.86 -18.20 -13.77
C LEU A 126 39.93 -19.05 -12.88
N TYR A 127 39.49 -20.19 -13.39
CA TYR A 127 38.48 -21.04 -12.76
C TYR A 127 39.07 -22.39 -12.37
N LEU A 128 38.38 -23.10 -11.48
CA LEU A 128 38.70 -24.44 -11.03
C LEU A 128 37.43 -25.30 -11.09
N LYS A 129 37.52 -26.49 -11.68
CA LYS A 129 36.43 -27.48 -11.66
C LYS A 129 35.94 -27.66 -10.21
N VAL A 130 34.63 -27.77 -9.95
CA VAL A 130 34.05 -27.83 -8.58
C VAL A 130 34.54 -29.06 -7.79
N GLU A 131 35.80 -29.01 -7.35
CA GLU A 131 36.56 -29.96 -6.56
C GLU A 131 37.46 -29.15 -5.61
N GLY A 132 36.85 -28.59 -4.56
CA GLY A 132 37.57 -27.78 -3.59
C GLY A 132 36.68 -27.37 -2.42
N THR A 133 37.31 -27.09 -1.28
CA THR A 133 36.61 -26.48 -0.14
C THR A 133 36.12 -25.10 -0.57
N LYS A 134 34.83 -24.83 -0.39
CA LYS A 134 34.25 -23.50 -0.59
C LYS A 134 34.78 -22.57 0.49
N THR A 135 35.53 -21.55 0.09
CA THR A 135 35.96 -20.48 0.97
C THR A 135 35.06 -19.27 0.73
N PRO A 136 34.43 -18.69 1.76
CA PRO A 136 33.70 -17.44 1.59
C PRO A 136 34.67 -16.34 1.14
N PHE A 137 34.19 -15.41 0.31
CA PHE A 137 34.91 -14.15 0.09
C PHE A 137 34.97 -13.34 1.38
N ALA A 138 35.76 -12.26 1.38
CA ALA A 138 35.68 -11.27 2.46
C ALA A 138 34.24 -10.72 2.56
N ASP A 139 33.78 -10.45 3.79
CA ASP A 139 32.39 -10.07 4.08
C ASP A 139 31.94 -8.77 3.37
N ASP A 140 32.89 -7.95 2.91
CA ASP A 140 32.67 -6.69 2.18
C ASP A 140 32.71 -6.84 0.65
N ALA A 141 33.11 -7.99 0.13
CA ALA A 141 33.21 -8.21 -1.31
C ALA A 141 31.83 -8.27 -1.99
N ILE A 142 30.79 -8.61 -1.23
CA ILE A 142 29.39 -8.49 -1.65
C ILE A 142 28.63 -7.79 -0.54
N ALA A 143 28.26 -6.54 -0.80
CA ALA A 143 27.43 -5.78 0.12
C ALA A 143 25.99 -6.32 0.17
N GLN A 144 25.40 -6.25 1.36
CA GLN A 144 23.97 -6.43 1.53
C GLN A 144 23.22 -5.30 0.83
N ALA A 145 22.14 -5.64 0.11
CA ALA A 145 21.30 -4.68 -0.59
C ALA A 145 19.89 -4.65 0.01
N GLY A 146 19.23 -3.50 -0.11
CA GLY A 146 17.95 -3.23 0.53
C GLY A 146 18.13 -2.81 1.99
N SER A 147 17.51 -1.70 2.36
CA SER A 147 17.52 -1.17 3.72
C SER A 147 16.22 -1.48 4.47
N GLY A 148 15.23 -2.08 3.79
CA GLY A 148 13.88 -2.25 4.33
C GLY A 148 13.25 -0.93 4.81
N LEU A 149 13.74 0.22 4.33
CA LEU A 149 13.24 1.49 4.81
C LEU A 149 11.83 1.73 4.28
N PRO A 150 10.94 2.32 5.09
CA PRO A 150 9.64 2.69 4.62
C PRO A 150 9.72 3.70 3.49
N HIS A 151 8.81 3.55 2.52
CA HIS A 151 8.57 4.56 1.50
C HIS A 151 7.12 5.00 1.49
N LEU A 152 6.89 6.20 0.94
CA LEU A 152 5.56 6.71 0.72
C LEU A 152 4.84 5.80 -0.29
N ASN A 153 3.65 5.35 0.08
CA ASN A 153 2.77 4.49 -0.72
C ASN A 153 1.50 5.25 -1.14
N THR A 154 1.64 6.55 -1.39
CA THR A 154 0.56 7.41 -1.86
C THR A 154 0.74 7.68 -3.35
N MET A 155 -0.31 7.46 -4.14
CA MET A 155 -0.34 7.90 -5.53
C MET A 155 -0.30 9.43 -5.61
N PRO A 156 0.19 10.03 -6.72
CA PRO A 156 0.00 11.46 -6.97
C PRO A 156 -1.48 11.84 -6.82
N SER A 157 -1.78 12.80 -5.94
CA SER A 157 -3.15 13.13 -5.55
C SER A 157 -3.39 14.64 -5.50
N LEU A 158 -4.62 15.05 -5.83
CA LEU A 158 -5.10 16.42 -5.67
C LEU A 158 -6.19 16.44 -4.61
N ALA A 159 -6.05 17.31 -3.60
CA ALA A 159 -7.00 17.39 -2.49
C ALA A 159 -8.29 18.15 -2.89
N LEU A 160 -9.43 17.49 -2.70
CA LEU A 160 -10.78 18.04 -2.82
C LEU A 160 -11.59 17.66 -1.58
N ASN A 161 -12.70 18.36 -1.34
CA ASN A 161 -13.62 17.99 -0.27
C ASN A 161 -14.57 16.88 -0.74
N TYR A 162 -14.86 15.94 0.14
CA TYR A 162 -16.02 15.07 0.01
C TYR A 162 -17.14 15.65 0.86
N MET A 163 -18.33 15.76 0.29
CA MET A 163 -19.53 16.19 0.99
C MET A 163 -20.64 15.17 0.88
N ILE A 164 -21.44 15.03 1.93
CA ILE A 164 -22.60 14.15 2.00
C ILE A 164 -23.89 14.96 2.11
N CYS A 165 -24.92 14.58 1.36
CA CYS A 165 -26.21 15.23 1.40
C CYS A 165 -26.96 14.87 2.68
N VAL A 166 -27.40 15.87 3.43
CA VAL A 166 -28.21 15.75 4.66
C VAL A 166 -29.64 16.26 4.47
N ALA A 167 -29.93 16.95 3.37
CA ALA A 167 -31.26 17.48 3.04
C ALA A 167 -31.52 17.34 1.53
N GLY A 168 -32.18 16.25 1.16
CA GLY A 168 -32.49 15.86 -0.21
C GLY A 168 -33.67 14.89 -0.25
N MET A 169 -33.81 14.15 -1.34
CA MET A 169 -34.81 13.09 -1.48
C MET A 169 -34.40 11.86 -0.66
N PHE A 170 -35.34 11.28 0.07
CA PHE A 170 -35.09 10.00 0.74
C PHE A 170 -35.09 8.89 -0.33
N PRO A 171 -34.05 8.04 -0.42
CA PRO A 171 -34.02 6.95 -1.37
C PRO A 171 -34.99 5.86 -0.91
N GLU A 172 -36.09 5.69 -1.63
CA GLU A 172 -37.05 4.62 -1.38
C GLU A 172 -36.45 3.26 -1.78
N LYS A 173 -36.83 2.21 -1.05
CA LYS A 173 -36.41 0.84 -1.38
C LYS A 173 -37.13 0.39 -2.65
N SER A 174 -36.38 -0.09 -3.64
CA SER A 174 -36.89 -0.78 -4.83
C SER A 174 -37.35 -2.19 -4.53
#